data_AF-A0A975FPR5-F1
#
_entry.id   AF-A0A975FPR5-F1
#
_cell.length_a   1.000
_cell.length_b   1.000
_cell.length_c   1.000
_cell.angle_alpha   90.00
_cell.angle_beta   90.00
_cell.angle_gamma   90.00
#
_symmetry.space_group_name_H-M   'P 1'
#
loop_
_entity.id
_entity.type
_entity.pdbx_description
1 polymer ?
#
loop_
_entity_poly.entity_id
_entity_poly.type
_entity_poly.pdbx_seq_one_letter_code
_entity_poly.pdbx_strand_id
1 'polypeptide(L)'
;MSPRDPRTRGVEEPGIRSSVTADESSPETEASLPDEPEVRQALAEVDRASIPGVVAHHPDSPLAWTELADLADSEGRTLEAYAFASVAAERSREQLAEAGWRPGDGVPWSEEANRAYLRALDTQRRAAGALGLTGRAERLEAELAAADGVAQARIASEFTPTQVLTVVRPAEAVVVPASTPEASTPADAPAPEAEGPETPEPDRDPAGDAEPAAADAARED
;
A
#
# COMPACT_ATOMS: atom_id res chain seq x y z
N MET A 1 58.02 60.09 40.04
CA MET A 1 58.88 59.62 38.92
C MET A 1 58.00 58.72 38.06
N SER A 2 57.76 59.14 36.81
CA SER A 2 57.10 58.42 35.70
C SER A 2 57.61 56.97 35.52
N PRO A 3 56.94 56.06 34.77
CA PRO A 3 56.13 56.39 33.60
C PRO A 3 54.83 55.61 33.34
N ARG A 4 54.11 56.24 32.42
CA ARG A 4 52.99 55.82 31.58
C ARG A 4 53.55 54.98 30.43
N ASP A 5 52.93 53.85 30.08
CA ASP A 5 52.92 53.25 28.74
C ASP A 5 51.84 52.12 28.66
N PRO A 6 51.45 51.60 27.49
CA PRO A 6 50.17 51.96 26.88
C PRO A 6 49.35 50.75 26.39
N ARG A 7 48.07 51.00 26.15
CA ARG A 7 47.24 50.40 25.08
C ARG A 7 47.57 48.94 24.70
N THR A 8 47.04 47.99 25.46
CA THR A 8 46.59 46.71 24.88
C THR A 8 45.31 46.98 24.10
N ARG A 9 45.46 47.21 22.79
CA ARG A 9 44.37 47.13 21.82
C ARG A 9 43.91 45.67 21.80
N GLY A 10 42.82 45.38 22.51
CA GLY A 10 42.10 44.12 22.39
C GLY A 10 41.68 43.94 20.93
N VAL A 11 42.05 42.80 20.36
CA VAL A 11 41.56 42.34 19.06
C VAL A 11 40.10 41.95 19.30
N GLU A 12 39.15 42.72 18.77
CA GLU A 12 37.76 42.28 18.64
C GLU A 12 37.73 41.17 17.59
N GLU A 13 37.66 39.91 18.05
CA GLU A 13 37.16 38.81 17.24
C GLU A 13 35.66 39.05 16.97
N PRO A 14 35.18 38.92 15.72
CA PRO A 14 33.76 38.96 15.45
C PRO A 14 33.13 37.71 16.06
N GLY A 15 32.50 37.88 17.21
CA GLY A 15 31.65 36.87 17.83
C GLY A 15 30.56 36.47 16.84
N ILE A 16 30.74 35.31 16.21
CA ILE A 16 29.69 34.62 15.47
C ILE A 16 28.61 34.31 16.51
N ARG A 17 27.60 35.20 16.58
CA ARG A 17 26.34 34.88 17.22
C ARG A 17 25.75 33.75 16.39
N SER A 18 25.98 32.52 16.84
CA SER A 18 25.24 31.37 16.38
C SER A 18 23.79 31.63 16.75
N SER A 19 23.07 32.22 15.80
CA SER A 19 21.62 32.15 15.73
C SER A 19 21.31 30.67 15.55
N VAL A 20 21.17 29.97 16.68
CA VAL A 20 20.32 28.78 16.77
C VAL A 20 18.96 29.28 16.30
N THR A 21 18.66 29.05 15.02
CA THR A 21 17.27 28.98 14.59
C THR A 21 16.66 27.92 15.47
N ALA A 22 15.77 28.35 16.37
CA ALA A 22 14.82 27.44 16.97
C ALA A 22 14.18 26.71 15.80
N ASP A 23 14.51 25.43 15.68
CA ASP A 23 13.73 24.49 14.91
C ASP A 23 12.37 24.49 15.60
N GLU A 24 11.48 25.35 15.12
CA GLU A 24 10.06 25.26 15.45
C GLU A 24 9.53 24.03 14.72
N SER A 25 9.96 22.85 15.19
CA SER A 25 9.13 21.66 15.18
C SER A 25 7.85 22.07 15.91
N SER A 26 6.88 22.54 15.13
CA SER A 26 5.49 22.44 15.55
C SER A 26 5.31 21.02 16.06
N PRO A 27 4.61 20.76 17.16
CA PRO A 27 4.22 19.40 17.47
C PRO A 27 3.23 18.98 16.38
N GLU A 28 3.75 18.60 15.21
CA GLU A 28 3.08 17.70 14.30
C GLU A 28 2.66 16.55 15.20
N THR A 29 1.35 16.37 15.34
CA THR A 29 0.80 15.35 16.22
C THR A 29 1.17 14.03 15.58
N GLU A 30 2.34 13.50 15.94
CA GLU A 30 2.82 12.20 15.50
C GLU A 30 1.83 11.16 16.02
N ALA A 31 1.04 10.60 15.11
CA ALA A 31 0.06 9.60 15.48
C ALA A 31 0.76 8.26 15.71
N SER A 32 0.36 7.58 16.77
CA SER A 32 0.90 6.27 17.14
C SER A 32 -0.23 5.28 17.37
N LEU A 33 -0.09 4.08 16.80
CA LEU A 33 -0.94 2.95 17.12
C LEU A 33 -0.78 2.56 18.60
N PRO A 34 -1.83 2.02 19.24
CA PRO A 34 -1.69 1.44 20.57
C PRO A 34 -0.69 0.27 20.52
N ASP A 35 0.13 0.14 21.55
CA ASP A 35 1.04 -0.99 21.66
C ASP A 35 0.27 -2.28 21.99
N GLU A 36 0.63 -3.39 21.34
CA GLU A 36 0.00 -4.70 21.49
C GLU A 36 1.02 -5.76 21.96
N PRO A 37 1.54 -5.66 23.20
CA PRO A 37 2.59 -6.55 23.68
C PRO A 37 2.14 -8.02 23.73
N GLU A 38 0.86 -8.27 24.05
CA GLU A 38 0.30 -9.62 24.08
C GLU A 38 0.27 -10.27 22.69
N VAL A 39 -0.11 -9.52 21.66
CA VAL A 39 -0.12 -10.02 20.27
C VAL A 39 1.31 -10.25 19.78
N ARG A 40 2.23 -9.30 20.06
CA ARG A 40 3.66 -9.43 19.71
C ARG A 40 4.27 -10.68 20.34
N GLN A 41 3.94 -10.95 21.61
CA GLN A 41 4.39 -12.15 22.29
C GLN A 41 3.80 -13.41 21.65
N ALA A 42 2.49 -13.44 21.40
CA ALA A 42 1.83 -14.59 20.76
C ALA A 42 2.44 -14.91 19.39
N LEU A 43 2.75 -13.89 18.57
CA LEU A 43 3.41 -14.05 17.27
C LEU A 43 4.86 -14.57 17.40
N ALA A 44 5.59 -14.18 18.45
CA ALA A 44 6.95 -14.64 18.69
C ALA A 44 7.04 -16.09 19.17
N GLU A 45 5.98 -16.60 19.80
CA GLU A 45 5.91 -17.96 20.36
C GLU A 45 5.44 -19.02 19.36
N VAL A 46 4.82 -18.61 18.24
CA VAL A 46 4.24 -19.54 17.27
C VAL A 46 5.08 -19.65 15.99
N ASP A 47 5.03 -20.83 15.37
CA ASP A 47 5.53 -21.00 14.01
C ASP A 47 4.69 -20.22 12.99
N ARG A 48 5.30 -19.90 11.84
CA ARG A 48 4.61 -19.17 10.75
C ARG A 48 3.29 -19.81 10.33
N ALA A 49 3.21 -21.13 10.31
CA ALA A 49 1.99 -21.87 9.94
C ALA A 49 0.80 -21.63 10.91
N SER A 50 1.08 -21.15 12.12
CA SER A 50 0.09 -20.90 13.18
C SER A 50 -0.36 -19.44 13.27
N ILE A 51 0.22 -18.52 12.48
CA ILE A 51 -0.19 -17.11 12.42
C ILE A 51 -1.69 -16.91 12.16
N PRO A 52 -2.37 -17.68 11.27
CA PRO A 52 -3.83 -17.57 11.12
C PRO A 52 -4.61 -17.81 12.42
N GLY A 53 -4.08 -18.67 13.30
CA GLY A 53 -4.64 -18.91 14.63
C GLY A 53 -4.53 -17.68 15.52
N VAL A 54 -3.39 -16.96 15.49
CA VAL A 54 -3.22 -15.72 16.25
C VAL A 54 -4.22 -14.65 15.78
N VAL A 55 -4.41 -14.50 14.46
CA VAL A 55 -5.42 -13.58 13.89
C VAL A 55 -6.82 -13.95 14.37
N ALA A 56 -7.17 -15.23 14.42
CA ALA A 56 -8.48 -15.66 14.91
C ALA A 56 -8.71 -15.34 16.41
N HIS A 57 -7.66 -15.30 17.23
CA HIS A 57 -7.75 -14.91 18.64
C HIS A 57 -7.69 -13.38 18.84
N HIS A 58 -7.06 -12.66 17.92
CA HIS A 58 -6.89 -11.21 17.95
C HIS A 58 -7.39 -10.56 16.64
N PRO A 59 -8.69 -10.67 16.30
CA PRO A 59 -9.21 -10.24 15.00
C PRO A 59 -9.19 -8.73 14.78
N ASP A 60 -9.06 -7.95 15.85
CA ASP A 60 -9.00 -6.48 15.81
C ASP A 60 -7.55 -5.95 15.76
N SER A 61 -6.54 -6.82 15.89
CA SER A 61 -5.12 -6.43 15.90
C SER A 61 -4.58 -6.17 14.49
N PRO A 62 -4.16 -4.94 14.16
CA PRO A 62 -3.52 -4.65 12.89
C PRO A 62 -2.20 -5.42 12.75
N LEU A 63 -1.45 -5.60 13.84
CA LEU A 63 -0.19 -6.34 13.84
C LEU A 63 -0.38 -7.80 13.40
N ALA A 64 -1.38 -8.50 13.94
CA ALA A 64 -1.65 -9.88 13.58
C ALA A 64 -2.01 -10.02 12.08
N TRP A 65 -2.84 -9.11 11.55
CA TRP A 65 -3.18 -9.08 10.13
C TRP A 65 -1.97 -8.76 9.23
N THR A 66 -1.10 -7.85 9.64
CA THR A 66 0.13 -7.51 8.91
C THR A 66 1.08 -8.70 8.81
N GLU A 67 1.30 -9.43 9.91
CA GLU A 67 2.12 -10.66 9.87
C GLU A 67 1.52 -11.73 8.95
N LEU A 68 0.19 -11.86 8.94
CA LEU A 68 -0.49 -12.79 8.03
C LEU A 68 -0.35 -12.36 6.56
N ALA A 69 -0.40 -11.06 6.29
CA ALA A 69 -0.18 -10.51 4.96
C ALA A 69 1.26 -10.73 4.47
N ASP A 70 2.25 -10.47 5.34
CA ASP A 70 3.66 -10.68 5.02
C ASP A 70 4.00 -12.17 4.84
N LEU A 71 3.37 -13.05 5.60
CA LEU A 71 3.45 -14.49 5.37
C LEU A 71 2.95 -14.86 3.97
N ALA A 72 1.73 -14.42 3.60
CA ALA A 72 1.15 -14.70 2.30
C ALA A 72 2.01 -14.14 1.15
N ASP A 73 2.53 -12.92 1.30
CA ASP A 73 3.43 -12.29 0.34
C ASP A 73 4.74 -13.09 0.18
N SER A 74 5.33 -13.55 1.27
CA SER A 74 6.55 -14.37 1.25
C SER A 74 6.36 -15.73 0.56
N GLU A 75 5.13 -16.24 0.55
CA GLU A 75 4.74 -17.49 -0.12
C GLU A 75 4.26 -17.28 -1.56
N GLY A 76 4.28 -16.04 -2.07
CA GLY A 76 3.81 -15.70 -3.41
C GLY A 76 2.29 -15.76 -3.57
N ARG A 77 1.54 -15.76 -2.47
CA ARG A 77 0.06 -15.76 -2.45
C ARG A 77 -0.45 -14.33 -2.59
N THR A 78 -0.25 -13.74 -3.76
CA THR A 78 -0.49 -12.31 -4.04
C THR A 78 -1.91 -11.85 -3.71
N LEU A 79 -2.93 -12.65 -4.04
CA LEU A 79 -4.32 -12.27 -3.79
C LEU A 79 -4.62 -12.21 -2.29
N GLU A 80 -4.14 -13.21 -1.54
CA GLU A 80 -4.26 -13.29 -0.09
C GLU A 80 -3.47 -12.20 0.61
N ALA A 81 -2.22 -11.94 0.17
CA ALA A 81 -1.42 -10.83 0.68
C ALA A 81 -2.14 -9.49 0.52
N TYR A 82 -2.73 -9.24 -0.66
CA TYR A 82 -3.54 -8.05 -0.90
C TYR A 82 -4.75 -7.98 0.04
N ALA A 83 -5.50 -9.08 0.19
CA ALA A 83 -6.69 -9.12 1.03
C ALA A 83 -6.36 -8.90 2.52
N PHE A 84 -5.36 -9.59 3.06
CA PHE A 84 -4.96 -9.47 4.45
C PHE A 84 -4.37 -8.09 4.77
N ALA A 85 -3.51 -7.56 3.88
CA ALA A 85 -2.96 -6.23 4.04
C ALA A 85 -4.04 -5.14 3.98
N SER A 86 -5.13 -5.37 3.22
CA SER A 86 -6.28 -4.46 3.19
C SER A 86 -6.95 -4.36 4.55
N VAL A 87 -7.19 -5.49 5.21
CA VAL A 87 -7.77 -5.54 6.56
C VAL A 87 -6.82 -4.90 7.57
N ALA A 88 -5.53 -5.24 7.54
CA ALA A 88 -4.53 -4.64 8.42
C ALA A 88 -4.49 -3.11 8.31
N ALA A 89 -4.52 -2.57 7.09
CA ALA A 89 -4.51 -1.14 6.85
C ALA A 89 -5.81 -0.46 7.29
N GLU A 90 -6.97 -1.11 7.12
CA GLU A 90 -8.27 -0.59 7.61
C GLU A 90 -8.27 -0.49 9.14
N ARG A 91 -7.93 -1.57 9.84
CA ARG A 91 -7.88 -1.58 11.31
C ARG A 91 -6.86 -0.58 11.86
N SER A 92 -5.72 -0.45 11.19
CA SER A 92 -4.72 0.56 11.55
C SER A 92 -5.30 1.98 11.46
N ARG A 93 -6.00 2.32 10.38
CA ARG A 93 -6.61 3.65 10.21
C ARG A 93 -7.71 3.90 11.23
N GLU A 94 -8.50 2.89 11.58
CA GLU A 94 -9.51 2.98 12.64
C GLU A 94 -8.85 3.33 13.98
N GLN A 95 -7.83 2.58 14.40
CA GLN A 95 -7.13 2.82 15.67
C GLN A 95 -6.36 4.15 15.69
N LEU A 96 -5.74 4.53 14.56
CA LEU A 96 -5.11 5.84 14.42
C LEU A 96 -6.14 6.97 14.53
N ALA A 97 -7.30 6.82 13.88
CA ALA A 97 -8.36 7.82 13.95
C ALA A 97 -8.93 7.98 15.37
N GLU A 98 -9.03 6.89 16.13
CA GLU A 98 -9.35 6.94 17.57
C GLU A 98 -8.30 7.70 18.39
N ALA A 99 -7.03 7.63 17.98
CA ALA A 99 -5.93 8.41 18.56
C ALA A 99 -5.85 9.86 18.03
N GLY A 100 -6.79 10.29 17.18
CA GLY A 100 -6.88 11.66 16.66
C GLY A 100 -6.16 11.91 15.33
N TRP A 101 -5.61 10.88 14.71
CA TRP A 101 -5.00 10.95 13.37
C TRP A 101 -6.03 11.26 12.28
N ARG A 102 -5.60 11.98 11.25
CA ARG A 102 -6.36 12.22 10.02
C ARG A 102 -5.59 11.74 8.80
N PRO A 103 -6.28 11.35 7.72
CA PRO A 103 -5.62 11.01 6.46
C PRO A 103 -4.67 12.11 5.99
N GLY A 104 -3.38 11.77 5.87
CA GLY A 104 -2.31 12.70 5.48
C GLY A 104 -1.44 13.17 6.64
N ASP A 105 -1.85 12.95 7.90
CA ASP A 105 -0.97 13.18 9.05
C ASP A 105 0.13 12.12 9.08
N GLY A 106 1.31 12.51 9.58
CA GLY A 106 2.48 11.64 9.69
C GLY A 106 2.28 10.47 10.66
N VAL A 107 2.83 9.32 10.31
CA VAL A 107 2.83 8.09 11.12
C VAL A 107 4.26 7.53 11.11
N PRO A 108 5.12 7.95 12.06
CA PRO A 108 6.56 7.73 11.96
C PRO A 108 6.95 6.27 12.16
N TRP A 109 7.93 5.80 11.38
CA TRP A 109 8.52 4.45 11.45
C TRP A 109 9.28 4.18 12.76
N SER A 110 9.75 5.23 13.43
CA SER A 110 10.48 5.14 14.70
C SER A 110 9.66 4.43 15.77
N GLU A 111 8.36 4.68 15.78
CA GLU A 111 7.40 4.02 16.65
C GLU A 111 7.17 2.58 16.19
N GLU A 112 7.44 1.62 17.08
CA GLU A 112 7.35 0.20 16.72
C GLU A 112 5.92 -0.22 16.38
N ALA A 113 4.92 0.30 17.11
CA ALA A 113 3.51 0.01 16.88
C ALA A 113 3.07 0.42 15.45
N ASN A 114 3.56 1.56 14.97
CA ASN A 114 3.26 2.09 13.64
C ASN A 114 3.75 1.21 12.49
N ARG A 115 4.75 0.36 12.72
CA ARG A 115 5.31 -0.51 11.68
C ARG A 115 4.27 -1.48 11.13
N ALA A 116 3.25 -1.86 11.92
CA ALA A 116 2.15 -2.70 11.45
C ALA A 116 1.41 -2.04 10.27
N TYR A 117 1.06 -0.75 10.40
CA TYR A 117 0.41 0.03 9.36
C TYR A 117 1.30 0.23 8.13
N LEU A 118 2.54 0.67 8.34
CA LEU A 118 3.47 0.98 7.25
C LEU A 118 3.82 -0.27 6.43
N ARG A 119 4.04 -1.41 7.08
CA ARG A 119 4.23 -2.71 6.42
C ARG A 119 2.97 -3.15 5.66
N ALA A 120 1.78 -2.99 6.24
CA ALA A 120 0.53 -3.32 5.55
C ALA A 120 0.35 -2.50 4.26
N LEU A 121 0.62 -1.19 4.29
CA LEU A 121 0.58 -0.34 3.09
C LEU A 121 1.56 -0.82 2.02
N ASP A 122 2.81 -1.12 2.39
CA ASP A 122 3.80 -1.58 1.41
C ASP A 122 3.44 -2.94 0.81
N THR A 123 3.02 -3.91 1.63
CA THR A 123 2.58 -5.22 1.16
C THR A 123 1.34 -5.10 0.26
N GLN A 124 0.36 -4.28 0.65
CA GLN A 124 -0.83 -4.02 -0.18
C GLN A 124 -0.44 -3.34 -1.51
N ARG A 125 0.50 -2.39 -1.50
CA ARG A 125 0.99 -1.68 -2.69
C ARG A 125 1.67 -2.63 -3.67
N ARG A 126 2.58 -3.48 -3.16
CA ARG A 126 3.29 -4.48 -3.97
C ARG A 126 2.32 -5.50 -4.57
N ALA A 127 1.40 -6.01 -3.77
CA ALA A 127 0.39 -6.96 -4.24
C ALA A 127 -0.58 -6.32 -5.25
N ALA A 128 -1.01 -5.07 -5.04
CA ALA A 128 -1.83 -4.32 -6.00
C ALA A 128 -1.11 -4.17 -7.35
N GLY A 129 0.18 -3.85 -7.34
CA GLY A 129 1.01 -3.77 -8.55
C GLY A 129 1.08 -5.12 -9.28
N ALA A 130 1.29 -6.21 -8.55
CA ALA A 130 1.31 -7.55 -9.12
C ALA A 130 -0.05 -8.00 -9.71
N LEU A 131 -1.17 -7.49 -9.18
CA LEU A 131 -2.52 -7.72 -9.70
C LEU A 131 -2.91 -6.79 -10.85
N GLY A 132 -2.06 -5.85 -11.26
CA GLY A 132 -2.37 -4.87 -12.31
C GLY A 132 -3.28 -3.71 -11.85
N LEU A 133 -3.45 -3.53 -10.54
CA LEU A 133 -4.27 -2.45 -9.97
C LEU A 133 -3.45 -1.16 -9.83
N THR A 134 -2.92 -0.63 -10.94
CA THR A 134 -1.93 0.47 -10.95
C THR A 134 -2.36 1.70 -10.17
N GLY A 135 -3.57 2.22 -10.40
CA GLY A 135 -4.07 3.40 -9.67
C GLY A 135 -4.35 3.15 -8.18
N ARG A 136 -4.44 1.88 -7.75
CA ARG A 136 -4.46 1.53 -6.32
C ARG A 136 -3.05 1.53 -5.74
N ALA A 137 -2.09 0.96 -6.46
CA ALA A 137 -0.68 0.95 -6.06
C ALA A 137 -0.13 2.38 -5.92
N GLU A 138 -0.40 3.27 -6.88
CA GLU A 138 0.05 4.68 -6.84
C GLU A 138 -0.53 5.43 -5.63
N ARG A 139 -1.83 5.24 -5.33
CA ARG A 139 -2.44 5.86 -4.14
C ARG A 139 -1.85 5.33 -2.84
N LEU A 140 -1.54 4.04 -2.77
CA LEU A 140 -0.88 3.43 -1.61
C LEU A 140 0.55 3.93 -1.44
N GLU A 141 1.27 4.12 -2.55
CA GLU A 141 2.61 4.70 -2.53
C GLU A 141 2.60 6.13 -2.00
N ALA A 142 1.67 6.95 -2.49
CA ALA A 142 1.48 8.31 -2.01
C ALA A 142 1.10 8.35 -0.52
N GLU A 143 0.22 7.45 -0.08
CA GLU A 143 -0.18 7.34 1.33
C GLU A 143 0.99 6.91 2.22
N LEU A 144 1.78 5.93 1.80
CA LEU A 144 2.97 5.48 2.53
C LEU A 144 4.02 6.60 2.63
N ALA A 145 4.26 7.33 1.53
CA ALA A 145 5.21 8.43 1.50
C ALA A 145 4.76 9.63 2.35
N ALA A 146 3.46 9.91 2.42
CA ALA A 146 2.89 10.93 3.29
C ALA A 146 2.98 10.54 4.78
N ALA A 147 2.77 9.25 5.09
CA ALA A 147 2.89 8.74 6.44
C ALA A 147 4.34 8.81 6.95
N ASP A 148 5.30 8.28 6.19
CA ASP A 148 6.72 8.36 6.50
C ASP A 148 7.58 8.09 5.24
N GLY A 149 8.41 9.07 4.85
CA GLY A 149 9.22 9.00 3.63
C GLY A 149 10.39 7.99 3.67
N VAL A 150 10.80 7.50 4.85
CA VAL A 150 11.85 6.48 4.99
C VAL A 150 11.27 5.07 5.12
N ALA A 151 9.98 4.93 5.44
CA ALA A 151 9.35 3.65 5.73
C ALA A 151 9.59 2.60 4.64
N GLN A 152 9.36 2.92 3.37
CA GLN A 152 9.54 1.97 2.26
C GLN A 152 10.97 1.41 2.21
N ALA A 153 11.99 2.27 2.36
CA ALA A 153 13.38 1.83 2.35
C ALA A 153 13.73 0.98 3.59
N ARG A 154 13.17 1.33 4.76
CA ARG A 154 13.34 0.56 6.00
C ARG A 154 12.69 -0.82 5.91
N ILE A 155 11.46 -0.89 5.39
CA ILE A 155 10.75 -2.16 5.13
C ILE A 155 11.57 -3.03 4.20
N ALA A 156 12.03 -2.47 3.08
CA ALA A 156 12.83 -3.20 2.11
C ALA A 156 14.14 -3.75 2.68
N SER A 157 14.69 -3.12 3.73
CA SER A 157 15.92 -3.58 4.40
C SER A 157 15.68 -4.55 5.57
N GLU A 158 14.58 -4.40 6.29
CA GLU A 158 14.34 -5.14 7.54
C GLU A 158 13.38 -6.32 7.37
N PHE A 159 12.44 -6.19 6.43
CA PHE A 159 11.35 -7.14 6.22
C PHE A 159 11.40 -7.75 4.82
N THR A 160 12.56 -7.75 4.15
CA THR A 160 12.71 -8.35 2.84
C THR A 160 12.21 -9.80 2.89
N PRO A 161 11.12 -10.15 2.16
CA PRO A 161 10.78 -11.54 2.00
C PRO A 161 11.95 -12.17 1.23
N THR A 162 12.66 -13.11 1.86
CA THR A 162 13.68 -13.91 1.19
C THR A 162 12.98 -14.62 0.05
N GLN A 163 13.14 -14.08 -1.17
CA GLN A 163 12.53 -14.68 -2.34
C GLN A 163 13.03 -16.13 -2.44
N VAL A 164 12.08 -17.07 -2.52
CA VAL A 164 12.41 -18.45 -2.84
C VAL A 164 12.94 -18.44 -4.28
N LEU A 165 14.27 -18.41 -4.41
CA LEU A 165 14.96 -18.61 -5.68
C LEU A 165 14.60 -20.01 -6.16
N THR A 166 13.53 -20.11 -6.94
CA THR A 166 13.19 -21.33 -7.67
C THR A 166 14.34 -21.57 -8.63
N VAL A 167 15.21 -22.53 -8.29
CA VAL A 167 16.23 -23.02 -9.22
C VAL A 167 15.49 -23.68 -10.38
N VAL A 168 15.29 -22.94 -11.46
CA VAL A 168 14.92 -23.51 -12.75
C VAL A 168 16.09 -24.40 -13.17
N ARG A 169 15.96 -25.71 -12.94
CA ARG A 169 16.83 -26.68 -13.61
C ARG A 169 16.55 -26.53 -15.12
N PRO A 170 17.57 -26.38 -15.98
CA PRO A 170 17.32 -26.44 -17.41
C PRO A 170 16.64 -27.76 -17.69
N ALA A 171 15.48 -27.71 -18.35
CA ALA A 171 14.78 -28.88 -18.81
C ALA A 171 15.78 -29.78 -19.55
N GLU A 172 15.96 -31.02 -19.10
CA GLU A 172 16.49 -32.04 -20.00
C GLU A 172 15.60 -32.02 -21.23
N ALA A 173 16.19 -31.63 -22.36
CA ALA A 173 15.50 -31.53 -23.62
C ALA A 173 14.90 -32.90 -23.95
N VAL A 174 13.59 -33.05 -23.72
CA VAL A 174 12.81 -34.09 -24.36
C VAL A 174 12.78 -33.73 -25.83
N VAL A 175 13.67 -34.36 -26.59
CA VAL A 175 13.63 -34.35 -28.05
C VAL A 175 12.34 -35.07 -28.44
N VAL A 176 11.31 -34.29 -28.73
CA VAL A 176 10.11 -34.78 -29.41
C VAL A 176 10.53 -35.04 -30.87
N PRO A 177 10.49 -36.28 -31.38
CA PRO A 177 10.76 -36.50 -32.80
C PRO A 177 9.66 -35.80 -33.60
N ALA A 178 10.07 -34.99 -34.58
CA ALA A 178 9.19 -34.27 -35.47
C ALA A 178 8.21 -35.25 -36.13
N SER A 179 6.92 -35.10 -35.83
CA SER A 179 5.86 -35.70 -36.63
C SER A 179 5.70 -34.82 -37.87
N THR A 180 6.06 -35.38 -39.02
CA THR A 180 5.84 -34.77 -40.33
C THR A 180 4.35 -34.51 -40.52
N PRO A 181 3.92 -33.28 -40.88
CA PRO A 181 2.54 -33.07 -41.29
C PRO A 181 2.35 -33.67 -42.70
N GLU A 182 1.57 -34.74 -42.79
CA GLU A 182 1.08 -35.27 -44.05
C GLU A 182 0.04 -34.28 -44.61
N ALA A 183 0.29 -33.77 -45.81
CA ALA A 183 -0.52 -32.76 -46.46
C ALA A 183 -1.90 -33.35 -46.83
N SER A 184 -2.96 -32.87 -46.19
CA SER A 184 -4.33 -33.03 -46.70
C SER A 184 -4.62 -31.91 -47.69
N THR A 185 -4.77 -32.28 -48.96
CA THR A 185 -5.24 -31.42 -50.05
C THR A 185 -6.71 -31.05 -49.83
N PRO A 186 -7.09 -29.76 -49.78
CA PRO A 186 -8.49 -29.39 -49.92
C PRO A 186 -8.89 -29.43 -51.40
N ALA A 187 -9.91 -30.22 -51.70
CA ALA A 187 -10.56 -30.24 -53.00
C ALA A 187 -11.53 -29.05 -53.14
N ASP A 188 -11.64 -28.62 -54.39
CA ASP A 188 -12.26 -27.43 -54.95
C ASP A 188 -13.78 -27.28 -54.69
N ALA A 189 -14.26 -26.02 -54.72
CA ALA A 189 -15.58 -25.54 -54.30
C ALA A 189 -16.70 -25.77 -55.36
N PRO A 190 -17.99 -25.37 -55.15
CA PRO A 190 -18.38 -23.94 -55.17
C PRO A 190 -19.55 -23.52 -54.24
N ALA A 191 -19.65 -22.20 -54.06
CA ALA A 191 -20.74 -21.46 -53.40
C ALA A 191 -22.09 -21.54 -54.14
N PRO A 192 -23.17 -21.09 -53.49
CA PRO A 192 -23.94 -20.01 -54.12
C PRO A 192 -24.23 -18.82 -53.18
N GLU A 193 -24.12 -17.64 -53.77
CA GLU A 193 -24.63 -16.35 -53.29
C GLU A 193 -26.17 -16.27 -53.50
N ALA A 194 -26.88 -15.59 -52.59
CA ALA A 194 -27.79 -14.47 -52.91
C ALA A 194 -28.71 -14.07 -51.72
N GLU A 195 -28.54 -12.81 -51.29
CA GLU A 195 -29.56 -11.78 -51.05
C GLU A 195 -30.62 -11.91 -49.92
N GLY A 196 -30.41 -11.10 -48.86
CA GLY A 196 -31.33 -10.13 -48.21
C GLY A 196 -32.72 -10.57 -47.67
N PRO A 197 -33.42 -9.75 -46.85
CA PRO A 197 -33.19 -8.32 -46.56
C PRO A 197 -33.14 -7.94 -45.05
N GLU A 198 -32.89 -6.64 -44.85
CA GLU A 198 -32.96 -5.85 -43.62
C GLU A 198 -34.19 -6.06 -42.70
N THR A 199 -33.89 -5.82 -41.42
CA THR A 199 -34.64 -5.47 -40.19
C THR A 199 -36.09 -4.95 -40.31
N PRO A 200 -36.93 -5.11 -39.26
CA PRO A 200 -36.95 -4.06 -38.23
C PRO A 200 -37.11 -4.55 -36.77
N GLU A 201 -36.47 -3.82 -35.86
CA GLU A 201 -36.86 -3.70 -34.45
C GLU A 201 -38.27 -3.07 -34.34
N PRO A 202 -39.12 -3.58 -33.46
CA PRO A 202 -39.91 -2.72 -32.58
C PRO A 202 -39.85 -3.27 -31.13
N ASP A 203 -39.94 -2.50 -30.06
CA ASP A 203 -40.67 -1.27 -29.86
C ASP A 203 -39.97 -0.47 -28.74
N ARG A 204 -39.75 0.82 -28.99
CA ARG A 204 -39.45 1.78 -27.92
C ARG A 204 -40.78 2.13 -27.30
N ASP A 205 -41.01 1.74 -26.04
CA ASP A 205 -42.03 2.39 -25.22
C ASP A 205 -41.70 3.90 -25.12
N PRO A 206 -42.59 4.80 -25.58
CA PRO A 206 -42.51 6.21 -25.27
C PRO A 206 -43.46 6.56 -24.13
N ALA A 207 -43.01 7.49 -23.30
CA ALA A 207 -43.79 8.29 -22.36
C ALA A 207 -44.15 7.64 -21.00
N GLY A 208 -43.30 7.95 -20.02
CA GLY A 208 -43.71 8.17 -18.63
C GLY A 208 -43.04 9.44 -18.12
N ASP A 209 -43.54 10.59 -18.57
CA ASP A 209 -43.30 11.90 -17.98
C ASP A 209 -43.44 11.85 -16.45
N ALA A 210 -42.39 12.21 -15.72
CA ALA A 210 -42.50 12.72 -14.35
C ALA A 210 -41.19 13.38 -13.89
N GLU A 211 -40.97 14.63 -14.29
CA GLU A 211 -40.15 15.59 -13.54
C GLU A 211 -40.85 16.97 -13.67
N PRO A 212 -40.69 17.95 -12.76
CA PRO A 212 -40.49 17.92 -11.31
C PRO A 212 -41.67 18.61 -10.57
N ALA A 213 -41.89 18.28 -9.29
CA ALA A 213 -42.61 19.17 -8.38
C ALA A 213 -41.61 19.92 -7.51
N ALA A 214 -41.28 21.14 -7.94
CA ALA A 214 -40.72 22.18 -7.07
C ALA A 214 -41.86 23.09 -6.59
N ALA A 215 -42.05 23.18 -5.28
CA ALA A 215 -42.65 24.30 -4.54
C ALA A 215 -42.24 24.08 -3.07
N ASP A 216 -41.25 24.79 -2.55
CA ASP A 216 -41.31 26.18 -2.04
C ASP A 216 -42.08 26.30 -0.71
N ALA A 217 -41.52 27.14 0.18
CA ALA A 217 -42.00 27.58 1.49
C ALA A 217 -41.63 26.75 2.74
N ALA A 218 -40.52 27.13 3.39
CA ALA A 218 -40.57 27.71 4.74
C ALA A 218 -39.20 28.28 5.15
N ARG A 219 -39.07 29.58 4.93
CA ARG A 219 -38.24 30.51 5.71
C ARG A 219 -39.05 30.90 6.96
N GLU A 220 -38.36 31.45 7.97
CA GLU A 220 -38.85 31.96 9.28
C GLU A 220 -38.82 30.86 10.38
N ASP A 221 -38.04 30.97 11.47
CA ASP A 221 -37.56 32.13 12.26
C ASP A 221 -36.09 31.94 12.69
#